data_AF-T1CRU9-F1
#
_entry.id   AF-T1CRU9-F1
#
_cell.length_a   1.000
_cell.length_b   1.000
_cell.length_c   1.000
_cell.angle_alpha   90.00
_cell.angle_beta   90.00
_cell.angle_gamma   90.00
#
_symmetry.space_group_name_H-M   'P 1'
#
loop_
_entity.id
_entity.type
_entity.pdbx_description
1 polymer ?
#
loop_
_entity_poly.entity_id
_entity_poly.type
_entity_poly.pdbx_seq_one_letter_code
_entity_poly.pdbx_strand_id
1 'polypeptide(L)' 'NGQYLDPVFLGRYPEEMREIFGAAWPEWPAADHELIKQKLDFIGLNYYTRSVTRDAPEAWPVRAGRVIQPQAT' A
#
# COMPACT_ATOMS: atom_id res chain seq x y z
N ASN A 1 1.56 1.36 -3.02
CA ASN A 1 0.32 2.05 -3.47
C ASN A 1 -0.95 1.24 -3.27
N GLY A 2 -0.90 -0.10 -3.15
CA GLY A 2 -2.09 -0.95 -2.96
C GLY A 2 -3.00 -0.53 -1.81
N GLN A 3 -2.45 0.01 -0.71
CA GLN A 3 -3.23 0.57 0.41
C GLN A 3 -4.33 1.58 -0.01
N TYR A 4 -4.12 2.29 -1.14
CA TYR A 4 -5.11 3.23 -1.69
C TYR A 4 -5.78 2.69 -2.95
N LEU A 5 -5.04 2.00 -3.82
CA LEU A 5 -5.54 1.59 -5.13
C LEU A 5 -6.40 0.31 -5.07
N ASP A 6 -6.14 -0.59 -4.13
CA ASP A 6 -6.91 -1.83 -4.02
C ASP A 6 -8.36 -1.57 -3.59
N PRO A 7 -8.65 -0.68 -2.62
CA PRO A 7 -10.02 -0.27 -2.33
C PRO A 7 -10.72 0.32 -3.56
N VAL A 8 -10.01 1.14 -4.33
CA VAL A 8 -10.53 1.83 -5.51
C VAL A 8 -10.85 0.88 -6.66
N PHE A 9 -9.98 -0.09 -6.98
CA PHE A 9 -10.18 -1.00 -8.11
C PHE A 9 -10.79 -2.34 -7.74
N LEU A 10 -10.43 -2.87 -6.57
CA LEU A 10 -10.81 -4.21 -6.13
C LEU A 10 -11.94 -4.18 -5.10
N GLY A 11 -12.17 -3.05 -4.42
CA GLY A 11 -13.17 -2.92 -3.36
C GLY A 11 -12.73 -3.55 -2.04
N ARG A 12 -11.43 -3.74 -1.83
CA ARG A 12 -10.87 -4.28 -0.58
C ARG A 12 -9.49 -3.72 -0.30
N TYR A 13 -9.13 -3.60 0.97
CA TYR A 13 -7.74 -3.31 1.34
C TYR A 13 -6.85 -4.55 1.10
N PRO A 14 -5.55 -4.37 0.87
CA PRO A 14 -4.59 -5.48 0.87
C PRO A 14 -4.62 -6.21 2.22
N GLU A 15 -4.48 -7.53 2.20
CA GLU A 15 -4.48 -8.37 3.43
C GLU A 15 -3.33 -7.97 4.36
N GLU A 16 -2.20 -7.54 3.79
CA GLU A 16 -1.01 -7.09 4.49
C GLU A 16 -1.29 -5.89 5.40
N MET A 17 -2.31 -5.07 5.12
CA MET A 17 -2.65 -3.96 6.01
C MET A 17 -3.07 -4.48 7.39
N ARG A 18 -3.86 -5.55 7.43
CA ARG A 18 -4.29 -6.17 8.69
C ARG A 18 -3.12 -6.88 9.39
N GLU A 19 -2.20 -7.48 8.63
CA GLU A 19 -0.98 -8.09 9.18
C GLU A 19 -0.03 -7.05 9.81
N ILE A 20 0.18 -5.92 9.14
CA ILE A 20 1.09 -4.83 9.55
C ILE A 20 0.55 -4.11 10.79
N PHE A 21 -0.74 -3.77 10.81
CA PHE A 21 -1.33 -2.95 11.86
C PHE A 21 -2.00 -3.77 12.98
N GLY A 22 -2.25 -5.06 12.76
CA GLY A 22 -2.81 -5.97 13.75
C GLY A 22 -4.09 -5.44 14.39
N ALA A 23 -4.12 -5.37 15.72
CA ALA A 23 -5.28 -4.89 16.48
C ALA A 23 -5.62 -3.40 16.23
N ALA A 24 -4.69 -2.61 15.68
CA ALA A 24 -4.95 -1.23 15.32
C ALA A 24 -5.64 -1.10 13.95
N TRP A 25 -5.73 -2.18 13.17
CA TRP A 25 -6.46 -2.19 11.90
C TRP A 25 -7.97 -2.37 12.17
N PRO A 26 -8.79 -1.35 11.87
CA PRO A 26 -10.23 -1.46 12.07
C PRO A 26 -10.86 -2.34 10.99
N GLU A 27 -12.01 -2.92 11.33
CA GLU A 27 -12.92 -3.48 10.33
C GLU A 27 -13.78 -2.36 9.77
N TRP A 28 -13.83 -2.28 8.43
CA TRP A 28 -14.60 -1.27 7.73
C TRP A 28 -15.94 -1.84 7.29
N PRO A 29 -17.03 -1.07 7.36
CA PRO A 29 -18.32 -1.51 6.87
C PRO A 29 -18.29 -1.68 5.35
N ALA A 30 -19.06 -2.65 4.83
CA ALA A 30 -19.16 -2.89 3.38
C ALA A 30 -19.57 -1.63 2.60
N ALA A 31 -20.38 -0.75 3.19
CA ALA A 31 -20.79 0.51 2.59
C ALA A 31 -19.61 1.44 2.25
N ASP A 32 -18.53 1.42 3.03
CA ASP A 32 -17.33 2.22 2.75
C ASP A 32 -16.61 1.67 1.51
N HIS A 33 -16.51 0.36 1.38
CA HIS A 33 -15.91 -0.29 0.21
C HIS A 33 -16.68 0.00 -1.07
N GLU A 34 -18.02 -0.05 -1.01
CA GLU A 34 -18.88 0.33 -2.12
C GLU A 34 -18.71 1.81 -2.47
N LEU A 35 -18.68 2.69 -1.45
CA LEU A 35 -18.46 4.13 -1.66
C LEU A 35 -17.09 4.46 -2.26
N ILE A 36 -16.04 3.69 -1.93
CA ILE A 36 -14.70 3.90 -2.47
C ILE A 36 -14.59 3.37 -3.92
N LYS A 37 -15.20 2.23 -4.22
CA LYS A 37 -15.10 1.53 -5.51
C LYS A 37 -16.02 2.11 -6.59
N GLN A 38 -16.02 3.43 -6.73
CA GLN A 38 -16.75 4.12 -7.78
C GLN A 38 -15.97 4.07 -9.09
N LYS A 39 -16.70 4.20 -10.21
CA LYS A 39 -16.07 4.30 -11.52
C LYS A 39 -15.17 5.55 -11.58
N LEU A 40 -13.94 5.37 -12.02
CA LEU A 40 -13.01 6.47 -12.26
C LEU A 40 -12.93 6.79 -13.75
N ASP A 41 -12.84 8.08 -14.07
CA ASP A 41 -12.59 8.55 -15.43
C ASP A 41 -11.08 8.62 -15.74
N PHE A 42 -10.24 8.87 -14.73
CA PHE A 42 -8.78 8.92 -14.85
C PHE A 42 -8.08 8.62 -13.52
N ILE A 43 -6.77 8.35 -13.59
CA ILE A 43 -5.87 8.19 -12.44
C ILE A 43 -4.63 9.03 -12.69
N GLY A 44 -4.34 9.96 -11.78
CA GLY A 44 -3.06 10.67 -11.74
C GLY A 44 -2.01 9.86 -10.99
N LEU A 45 -0.80 9.74 -11.55
CA LEU A 45 0.34 9.10 -10.89
C LEU A 45 1.46 10.10 -10.69
N ASN A 46 1.86 10.28 -9.43
CA ASN A 46 3.03 11.06 -9.07
C ASN A 46 4.24 10.12 -8.98
N TYR A 47 5.25 10.35 -9.80
CA TYR A 47 6.47 9.54 -9.83
C TYR A 47 7.70 10.43 -9.85
N TYR A 48 8.55 10.30 -8.83
CA TYR A 48 9.74 11.14 -8.65
C TYR A 48 11.04 10.35 -8.75
N THR A 49 11.10 9.21 -8.08
CA THR A 49 12.32 8.40 -7.97
C THR A 49 11.97 6.95 -7.64
N ARG A 50 12.94 6.05 -7.81
CA ARG A 50 12.83 4.63 -7.43
C ARG A 50 13.67 4.32 -6.20
N SER A 51 13.32 3.25 -5.49
CA SER A 51 14.18 2.59 -4.51
C SER A 51 14.41 1.14 -4.90
N VAL A 52 15.58 0.60 -4.51
CA VAL A 52 15.78 -0.85 -4.43
C VAL A 52 15.51 -1.25 -3.00
N THR A 53 14.63 -2.23 -2.82
CA THR A 53 14.18 -2.70 -1.51
C THR A 53 14.67 -4.12 -1.29
N ARG A 54 15.08 -4.44 -0.07
CA ARG A 54 15.37 -5.80 0.39
C ARG A 54 14.40 -6.19 1.49
N ASP A 55 14.19 -7.49 1.64
CA ASP A 55 13.58 -8.03 2.84
C ASP A 55 14.42 -7.66 4.07
N ALA A 56 13.75 -7.19 5.11
CA ALA A 56 14.36 -6.79 6.36
C ALA A 56 13.39 -7.10 7.51
N PRO A 57 13.35 -8.36 7.99
CA PRO A 57 12.35 -8.81 8.96
C PRO A 57 12.30 -7.98 10.25
N GLU A 58 13.44 -7.42 10.66
CA GLU A 58 13.57 -6.58 11.86
C GLU A 58 13.06 -5.13 11.65
N ALA A 59 12.80 -4.71 10.41
CA ALA A 59 12.39 -3.36 10.08
C ALA A 59 10.86 -3.18 10.20
N TRP A 60 10.37 -3.15 11.44
CA TRP A 60 8.94 -2.91 11.69
C TRP A 60 8.50 -1.49 11.26
N PRO A 61 7.27 -1.33 10.74
CA PRO A 61 6.22 -2.36 10.63
C PRO A 61 6.15 -3.07 9.27
N VAL A 62 6.87 -2.58 8.26
CA VAL A 62 6.75 -3.05 6.85
C VAL A 62 7.72 -4.17 6.46
N ARG A 63 8.67 -4.51 7.35
CA ARG A 63 9.68 -5.57 7.16
C ARG A 63 10.51 -5.40 5.89
N ALA A 64 10.77 -4.16 5.50
CA ALA A 64 11.43 -3.80 4.26
C ALA A 64 12.50 -2.73 4.51
N GLY A 65 13.67 -2.91 3.89
CA GLY A 65 14.81 -2.00 4.01
C GLY A 65 15.27 -1.48 2.65
N ARG A 66 15.85 -0.27 2.62
CA ARG A 66 16.46 0.27 1.40
C ARG A 66 17.83 -0.37 1.14
N VAL A 67 18.08 -0.76 -0.10
CA VAL A 67 19.41 -1.08 -0.59
C VAL A 67 20.05 0.20 -1.12
N ILE A 68 21.20 0.57 -0.57
CA ILE A 68 22.00 1.68 -1.10
C ILE A 68 22.55 1.24 -2.46
N GLN A 69 22.38 2.09 -3.45
CA GLN A 69 22.83 1.86 -4.82
C GLN A 69 23.96 2.86 -5.10
N PRO A 70 25.24 2.46 -4.99
CA PRO A 70 26.38 3.39 -5.08
C PRO A 70 26.49 4.08 -6.44
N GLN A 71 25.89 3.49 -7.47
CA GLN A 71 25.91 3.98 -8.86
C GLN A 71 24.53 4.46 -9.32
N ALA A 72 23.61 4.76 -8.40
CA ALA A 72 22.35 5.39 -8.78
C ALA A 72 22.63 6.84 -9.19
N THR A 73 22.67 7.09 -10.50
CA THR A 73 22.51 8.42 -11.10
C THR A 73 21.09 8.92 -10.91
#